data_AF-A0A486DLU3-F1
#
_entry.id   AF-A0A486DLU3-F1
#
_cell.length_a   1.000
_cell.length_b   1.000
_cell.length_c   1.000
_cell.angle_alpha   90.00
_cell.angle_beta   90.00
_cell.angle_gamma   90.00
#
_symmetry.space_group_name_H-M   'P 1'
#
loop_
_entity.id
_entity.type
_entity.pdbx_description
1 polymer ?
#
loop_
_entity_poly.entity_id
_entity_poly.type
_entity_poly.pdbx_seq_one_letter_code
_entity_poly.pdbx_strand_id
1 'polypeptide(L)'
;MRIAKKWLAVQLLQKTLEINTQSMDQLRDILFKDIPTIRISDTFERPEMATDLLEYNLDKLNTLRQRGRESFGAREAQLREFLI
;
A
#
# COMPACT_ATOMS: atom_id res chain seq x y z
N MET A 1 -4.31 4.14 33.59
CA MET A 1 -5.15 3.13 32.91
C MET A 1 -5.84 3.61 31.62
N ARG A 2 -6.38 4.85 31.54
CA ARG A 2 -7.05 5.36 30.32
C ARG A 2 -6.14 5.54 29.10
N ILE A 3 -4.89 5.99 29.30
CA ILE A 3 -3.92 6.23 28.21
C ILE A 3 -3.49 4.91 27.55
N ALA A 4 -3.17 3.90 28.35
CA ALA A 4 -2.82 2.56 27.85
C ALA A 4 -3.95 1.91 27.04
N LYS A 5 -5.21 2.08 27.45
CA LYS A 5 -6.37 1.60 26.68
C LYS A 5 -6.54 2.33 25.34
N LYS A 6 -6.29 3.64 25.29
CA LYS A 6 -6.31 4.42 24.04
C LYS A 6 -5.20 3.98 23.07
N TRP A 7 -3.99 3.74 23.59
CA TRP A 7 -2.87 3.26 22.79
C TRP A 7 -3.15 1.90 22.14
N LEU A 8 -3.69 0.94 22.91
CA LEU A 8 -4.09 -0.37 22.38
C LEU A 8 -5.16 -0.25 21.29
N ALA A 9 -6.16 0.63 21.47
CA ALA A 9 -7.19 0.86 20.46
C ALA A 9 -6.61 1.43 19.16
N VAL A 10 -5.65 2.35 19.24
CA VAL A 10 -4.97 2.91 18.07
C VAL A 10 -4.15 1.86 17.34
N GLN A 11 -3.38 1.03 18.06
CA GLN A 11 -2.60 -0.06 17.44
C GLN A 11 -3.50 -1.10 16.76
N LEU A 12 -4.63 -1.45 17.37
CA LEU A 12 -5.61 -2.35 16.75
C LEU A 12 -6.21 -1.74 15.48
N LEU A 13 -6.62 -0.47 15.54
CA LEU A 13 -7.14 0.24 14.39
C LEU A 13 -6.12 0.28 13.25
N GLN A 14 -4.87 0.63 13.54
CA GLN A 14 -3.78 0.64 12.57
C GLN A 14 -3.61 -0.73 11.91
N LYS A 15 -3.49 -1.81 12.69
CA LYS A 15 -3.38 -3.18 12.16
C LYS A 15 -4.58 -3.57 11.31
N THR A 16 -5.80 -3.23 11.73
CA THR A 16 -7.01 -3.51 10.97
C THR A 16 -7.01 -2.80 9.62
N LEU A 17 -6.61 -1.52 9.59
CA LEU A 17 -6.51 -0.75 8.35
C LEU A 17 -5.43 -1.33 7.42
N GLU A 18 -4.25 -1.69 7.95
CA GLU A 18 -3.16 -2.31 7.19
C GLU A 18 -3.62 -3.62 6.53
N ILE A 19 -4.25 -4.52 7.30
CA ILE A 19 -4.78 -5.80 6.79
C ILE A 19 -5.82 -5.54 5.69
N ASN A 20 -6.74 -4.60 5.91
CA ASN A 20 -7.76 -4.26 4.91
C ASN A 20 -7.13 -3.74 3.62
N THR A 21 -6.11 -2.87 3.70
CA THR A 21 -5.45 -2.36 2.49
C THR A 21 -4.73 -3.44 1.69
N GLN A 22 -4.17 -4.46 2.34
CA GLN A 22 -3.50 -5.57 1.66
C GLN A 22 -4.49 -6.56 1.03
N SER A 23 -5.65 -6.77 1.65
CA SER A 23 -6.65 -7.75 1.20
C SER A 23 -7.57 -7.25 0.08
N MET A 24 -7.66 -5.94 -0.16
CA MET A 24 -8.51 -5.38 -1.22
C MET A 24 -8.16 -5.90 -2.62
N ASP A 25 -6.89 -6.15 -2.89
CA ASP A 25 -6.44 -6.68 -4.18
C ASP A 25 -6.92 -8.12 -4.39
N GLN A 26 -6.78 -8.96 -3.36
CA GLN A 26 -7.30 -10.33 -3.36
C GLN A 26 -8.82 -10.34 -3.51
N LEU A 27 -9.52 -9.44 -2.82
CA LEU A 27 -10.97 -9.32 -2.93
C LEU A 27 -11.39 -8.93 -4.35
N ARG A 28 -10.69 -7.97 -4.96
CA ARG A 28 -10.93 -7.55 -6.34
C ARG A 28 -10.75 -8.71 -7.31
N ASP A 29 -9.69 -9.49 -7.18
CA ASP A 29 -9.44 -10.66 -8.04
C ASP A 29 -10.50 -11.74 -7.89
N ILE A 30 -11.08 -11.90 -6.70
CA ILE A 30 -12.18 -12.86 -6.47
C ILE A 30 -13.49 -12.37 -7.10
N LEU A 31 -13.84 -11.09 -6.89
CA LEU A 31 -15.12 -10.53 -7.30
C LEU A 31 -15.20 -10.19 -8.79
N PHE A 32 -14.08 -9.85 -9.42
CA PHE A 32 -14.03 -9.28 -10.78
C PHE A 32 -13.05 -10.02 -11.69
N LYS A 33 -13.08 -11.36 -11.68
CA LYS A 33 -12.16 -12.22 -12.45
C LYS A 33 -12.08 -11.89 -13.93
N ASP A 34 -13.20 -11.49 -14.53
CA ASP A 34 -13.30 -11.24 -15.96
C ASP A 34 -13.00 -9.78 -16.34
N ILE A 35 -12.72 -8.91 -15.37
CA ILE A 35 -12.37 -7.52 -15.62
C ILE A 35 -10.84 -7.43 -15.71
N PRO A 36 -10.29 -7.16 -16.91
CA PRO A 36 -8.85 -7.02 -17.05
C PRO A 36 -8.42 -5.74 -16.33
N THR A 37 -7.29 -5.80 -15.65
CA THR A 37 -6.86 -4.72 -14.76
C THR A 37 -5.36 -4.72 -14.59
N ILE A 38 -4.78 -3.54 -14.36
CA ILE A 38 -3.35 -3.37 -14.11
C ILE A 38 -3.16 -2.87 -12.68
N ARG A 39 -2.45 -3.66 -11.87
CA ARG A 39 -2.13 -3.31 -10.47
C ARG A 39 -0.77 -2.63 -10.39
N ILE A 40 -0.73 -1.41 -9.86
CA ILE A 40 0.49 -0.62 -9.63
C ILE A 40 0.71 -0.50 -8.12
N SER A 41 1.37 -1.49 -7.52
CA SER A 41 1.61 -1.53 -6.07
C SER A 41 2.74 -2.50 -5.74
N ASP A 42 3.93 -2.24 -6.28
CA ASP A 42 5.12 -3.03 -5.95
C ASP A 42 5.46 -2.97 -4.46
N THR A 43 5.94 -4.10 -3.95
CA THR A 43 6.49 -4.20 -2.60
C THR A 43 8.00 -3.99 -2.67
N PHE A 44 8.51 -3.07 -1.85
CA PHE A 44 9.94 -2.76 -1.77
C PHE A 44 10.48 -3.23 -0.42
N GLU A 45 10.92 -4.47 -0.36
CA GLU A 45 11.39 -5.12 0.88
C GLU A 45 12.81 -4.67 1.24
N ARG A 46 12.94 -3.52 1.90
CA ARG A 46 14.18 -3.18 2.62
C ARG A 46 13.88 -2.68 4.03
N PRO A 47 14.61 -3.12 5.06
CA PRO A 47 14.34 -2.73 6.45
C PRO A 47 14.27 -1.21 6.67
N GLU A 48 15.11 -0.45 5.96
CA GLU A 48 15.15 1.02 6.02
C GLU A 48 13.88 1.70 5.45
N MET A 49 13.11 1.00 4.62
CA MET A 49 11.85 1.45 4.03
C MET A 49 10.63 0.88 4.77
N ALA A 50 10.83 0.17 5.89
CA ALA A 50 9.71 -0.25 6.74
C ALA A 50 9.00 1.00 7.29
N THR A 51 7.75 1.14 6.87
CA THR A 51 6.84 2.23 7.25
C THR A 51 5.48 1.66 7.57
N ASP A 52 4.80 2.30 8.49
CA ASP A 52 3.44 1.96 8.87
C ASP A 52 2.48 3.12 8.57
N LEU A 53 1.18 2.96 8.84
CA LEU A 53 0.20 4.02 8.55
C LEU A 53 0.41 5.31 9.37
N LEU A 54 1.21 5.26 10.44
CA LEU A 54 1.49 6.40 11.31
C LEU A 54 2.90 6.97 11.09
N GLU A 55 3.60 6.53 10.05
CA GLU A 55 4.91 7.04 9.69
C GLU A 55 4.84 8.56 9.40
N TYR A 56 5.72 9.31 10.06
CA TYR A 56 5.79 10.77 9.95
C TYR A 56 7.17 11.26 9.53
N ASN A 57 8.16 10.36 9.42
CA ASN A 57 9.50 10.69 8.96
C ASN A 57 9.46 11.07 7.47
N LEU A 58 9.70 12.35 7.18
CA LEU A 58 9.62 12.90 5.82
C LEU A 58 10.62 12.29 4.84
N ASP A 59 11.81 11.90 5.29
CA ASP A 59 12.83 11.31 4.42
C ASP A 59 12.41 9.90 3.97
N LYS A 60 11.84 9.12 4.89
CA LYS A 60 11.25 7.83 4.56
C LYS A 60 10.04 7.98 3.63
N LEU A 61 9.14 8.92 3.93
CA LEU A 61 7.97 9.19 3.09
C LEU A 61 8.36 9.64 1.69
N ASN A 62 9.42 10.46 1.55
CA ASN A 62 9.95 10.85 0.25
C ASN A 62 10.53 9.64 -0.50
N THR A 63 11.20 8.73 0.19
CA THR A 63 11.72 7.48 -0.38
C THR A 63 10.56 6.61 -0.90
N LEU A 64 9.50 6.40 -0.11
CA LEU A 64 8.30 5.69 -0.55
C LEU A 64 7.68 6.32 -1.79
N ARG A 65 7.58 7.66 -1.82
CA ARG A 65 7.05 8.40 -2.97
C ARG A 65 7.86 8.14 -4.24
N GLN A 66 9.19 8.11 -4.14
CA GLN A 66 10.07 7.81 -5.27
C GLN A 66 9.86 6.36 -5.76
N ARG A 67 9.79 5.39 -4.85
CA ARG A 67 9.48 3.99 -5.19
C ARG A 67 8.11 3.83 -5.84
N GLY A 68 7.12 4.60 -5.41
CA GLY A 68 5.81 4.66 -6.07
C GLY A 68 5.89 5.10 -7.53
N ARG A 69 6.78 6.05 -7.86
CA ARG A 69 7.02 6.46 -9.25
C ARG A 69 7.73 5.38 -10.05
N GLU A 70 8.67 4.65 -9.45
CA GLU A 70 9.33 3.52 -10.11
C GLU A 70 8.33 2.39 -10.42
N SER A 71 7.46 2.06 -9.47
CA SER A 71 6.37 1.08 -9.64
C SER A 71 5.43 1.44 -10.80
N PHE A 72 5.09 2.72 -10.93
CA PHE A 72 4.34 3.24 -12.07
C PHE A 72 5.13 3.11 -13.38
N GLY A 73 6.39 3.57 -13.39
CA GLY A 73 7.24 3.56 -14.59
C GLY A 73 7.42 2.16 -15.17
N ALA A 74 7.54 1.14 -14.32
CA ALA A 74 7.61 -0.26 -14.73
C ALA A 74 6.36 -0.76 -15.49
N ARG A 75 5.22 -0.09 -15.33
CA ARG A 75 3.91 -0.46 -15.92
C ARG A 75 3.42 0.55 -16.94
N GLU A 76 4.16 1.62 -17.20
CA GLU A 76 3.70 2.70 -18.05
C GLU A 76 3.39 2.23 -19.48
N ALA A 77 4.25 1.38 -20.06
CA ALA A 77 4.01 0.80 -21.38
C ALA A 77 2.73 -0.05 -21.40
N GLN A 78 2.56 -0.92 -20.40
CA GLN A 78 1.38 -1.76 -20.25
C GLN A 78 0.10 -0.92 -20.10
N LEU A 79 0.15 0.17 -19.32
CA LEU A 79 -0.98 1.10 -19.16
C LEU A 79 -1.35 1.79 -20.48
N ARG A 80 -0.35 2.17 -21.28
CA ARG A 80 -0.60 2.80 -22.59
C ARG A 80 -1.30 1.85 -23.54
N GLU A 81 -0.89 0.59 -23.57
CA GLU A 81 -1.56 -0.47 -24.36
C GLU A 81 -2.96 -0.79 -23.84
N PHE A 82 -3.20 -0.64 -22.53
CA PHE A 82 -4.49 -0.96 -21.92
C PHE A 82 -5.56 0.11 -22.11
N LEU A 83 -5.17 1.38 -22.26
CA LEU A 83 -6.06 2.53 -22.34
C LEU A 83 -6.33 3.04 -23.77
N ILE A 84 -5.63 2.50 -24.77
CA ILE A 84 -5.67 2.92 -26.18
C ILE A 84 -6.09 1.73 -27.03
#